data_AF-Q5W5J2-F1
#
_entry.id   AF-Q5W5J2-F1
#
_cell.length_a   1.000
_cell.length_b   1.000
_cell.length_c   1.000
_cell.angle_alpha   90.00
_cell.angle_beta   90.00
_cell.angle_gamma   90.00
#
_symmetry.space_group_name_H-M   'P 1'
#
loop_
_entity.id
_entity.type
_entity.pdbx_description
1 polymer ?
#
loop_
_entity_poly.entity_id
_entity_poly.type
_entity_poly.pdbx_seq_one_letter_code
_entity_poly.pdbx_strand_id
1 'polypeptide(L)'
;EVGVKQAERLNKNQVDLQQQKAQVDTFCRKNAQNHDSAIRDKAVQPKVKLSSVKQAEGNHPAVLMCSAYEFYPEKIKVSWLRDGEVVTTDVTSTMEMADGD
;
A
#
# COMPACT_ATOMS: atom_id res chain seq x y z
N GLU A 1 9.26 -33.73 7.00
CA GLU A 1 8.80 -34.88 6.20
C GLU A 1 7.35 -34.76 5.70
N VAL A 2 6.38 -34.28 6.49
CA VAL A 2 4.94 -34.18 6.10
C VAL A 2 4.72 -33.47 4.76
N GLY A 3 5.38 -32.33 4.52
CA GLY A 3 5.26 -31.60 3.25
C GLY A 3 5.68 -32.40 2.02
N VAL A 4 6.69 -33.27 2.15
CA VAL A 4 7.18 -34.12 1.05
C VAL A 4 6.14 -35.19 0.72
N LYS A 5 5.62 -35.90 1.73
CA LYS A 5 4.56 -36.91 1.54
C LYS A 5 3.30 -36.32 0.91
N GLN A 6 2.93 -35.10 1.30
CA GLN A 6 1.78 -34.40 0.73
C GLN A 6 2.04 -34.00 -0.73
N ALA A 7 3.24 -33.49 -1.04
CA ALA A 7 3.62 -33.14 -2.41
C ALA A 7 3.62 -34.37 -3.33
N GLU A 8 4.23 -35.49 -2.91
CA GLU A 8 4.21 -36.74 -3.66
C GLU A 8 2.80 -37.26 -3.93
N ARG A 9 1.89 -37.10 -2.97
CA ARG A 9 0.48 -37.48 -3.14
C ARG A 9 -0.24 -36.57 -4.14
N LEU A 10 -0.10 -35.25 -3.99
CA LEU A 10 -0.76 -34.27 -4.85
C LEU A 10 -0.22 -34.29 -6.29
N ASN A 11 1.08 -34.51 -6.47
CA ASN A 11 1.73 -34.55 -7.79
C ASN A 11 1.36 -35.78 -8.63
N LYS A 12 0.68 -36.79 -8.06
CA LYS A 12 0.25 -37.99 -8.79
C LYS A 12 -1.01 -37.77 -9.63
N ASN A 13 -1.86 -36.79 -9.28
CA ASN A 13 -3.08 -36.55 -10.02
C ASN A 13 -2.85 -35.55 -11.18
N GLN A 14 -2.62 -36.09 -12.38
CA GLN A 14 -2.38 -35.27 -13.57
C GLN A 14 -3.57 -34.38 -13.96
N VAL A 15 -4.81 -34.80 -13.69
CA VAL A 15 -6.00 -34.00 -14.01
C VAL A 15 -6.04 -32.75 -13.14
N ASP A 16 -5.82 -32.91 -11.84
CA ASP A 16 -5.79 -31.78 -10.89
C ASP A 16 -4.64 -30.82 -11.23
N LEU A 17 -3.46 -31.33 -11.60
CA LEU A 17 -2.32 -30.50 -11.98
C LEU A 17 -2.61 -29.68 -13.25
N GLN A 18 -3.25 -30.27 -14.27
CA GLN A 18 -3.64 -29.53 -15.47
C GLN A 18 -4.71 -28.49 -15.16
N GLN A 19 -5.68 -28.82 -14.31
CA GLN A 19 -6.70 -27.87 -13.87
C GLN A 19 -6.08 -26.70 -13.10
N GLN A 20 -5.16 -26.96 -12.16
CA GLN A 20 -4.46 -25.91 -11.41
C GLN A 20 -3.64 -24.99 -12.33
N LYS A 21 -2.98 -25.53 -13.36
CA LYS A 21 -2.29 -24.72 -14.37
C LYS A 21 -3.27 -23.83 -15.14
N ALA A 22 -4.40 -24.39 -15.56
CA ALA A 22 -5.42 -23.66 -16.30
C ALA A 22 -6.05 -22.51 -15.49
N GLN A 23 -6.08 -22.60 -14.15
CA GLN A 23 -6.64 -21.55 -13.28
C GLN A 23 -5.97 -20.19 -13.46
N VAL A 24 -4.71 -20.12 -13.88
CA VAL A 24 -4.03 -18.83 -14.16
C VAL A 24 -4.81 -18.04 -15.22
N ASP A 25 -5.28 -18.72 -16.26
CA ASP A 25 -5.95 -18.07 -17.38
C ASP A 25 -7.46 -17.99 -17.17
N THR A 26 -8.06 -19.09 -16.69
CA THR A 26 -9.52 -19.21 -16.60
C THR A 26 -10.10 -18.50 -15.38
N PHE A 27 -9.33 -18.39 -14.29
CA PHE A 27 -9.76 -17.80 -13.04
C PHE A 27 -8.99 -16.50 -12.74
N CYS A 28 -7.66 -16.56 -12.58
CA CYS A 28 -6.88 -15.42 -12.11
C CYS A 28 -6.91 -14.25 -13.11
N ARG A 29 -6.49 -14.46 -14.37
CA ARG A 29 -6.46 -13.39 -15.38
C ARG A 29 -7.86 -12.85 -15.67
N LYS A 30 -8.84 -13.75 -15.83
CA LYS A 30 -10.23 -13.37 -16.10
C LYS A 30 -10.80 -12.48 -14.99
N ASN A 31 -10.64 -12.86 -13.72
CA ASN A 31 -11.13 -12.05 -12.61
C ASN A 31 -10.31 -10.78 -12.42
N ALA A 32 -8.99 -10.83 -12.61
CA ALA A 32 -8.14 -9.65 -12.57
C ALA A 32 -8.62 -8.60 -13.59
N GLN A 33 -8.88 -9.01 -14.84
CA GLN A 33 -9.40 -8.13 -15.88
C GLN A 33 -10.76 -7.51 -15.54
N ASN A 34 -11.66 -8.27 -14.90
CA ASN A 34 -12.97 -7.75 -14.49
C ASN A 34 -12.87 -6.65 -13.43
N HIS A 35 -11.83 -6.68 -12.59
CA HIS A 35 -11.61 -5.71 -11.51
C HIS A 35 -10.49 -4.71 -11.79
N ASP A 36 -9.79 -4.82 -12.93
CA ASP A 36 -8.53 -4.12 -13.18
C ASP A 36 -8.73 -2.60 -13.13
N SER A 37 -9.75 -2.06 -13.80
CA SER A 37 -10.02 -0.62 -13.79
C SER A 37 -10.46 -0.10 -12.42
N ALA A 38 -11.29 -0.87 -11.70
CA ALA A 38 -11.75 -0.51 -10.36
C ALA A 38 -10.61 -0.43 -9.32
N ILE A 39 -9.47 -1.06 -9.61
CA ILE A 39 -8.29 -1.07 -8.74
C ILE A 39 -7.21 -0.12 -9.30
N ARG A 40 -6.78 -0.31 -10.56
CA ARG A 40 -5.67 0.43 -11.16
C ARG A 40 -5.99 1.88 -11.49
N ASP A 41 -7.20 2.14 -11.97
CA ASP A 41 -7.60 3.48 -12.41
C ASP A 41 -8.23 4.28 -11.26
N LYS A 42 -8.54 3.62 -10.13
CA LYS A 42 -9.02 4.29 -8.93
C LYS A 42 -7.92 5.22 -8.43
N ALA A 43 -8.27 6.49 -8.30
CA ALA A 43 -7.43 7.51 -7.70
C ALA A 43 -8.30 8.34 -6.75
N VAL A 44 -7.88 8.45 -5.51
CA VAL A 44 -8.55 9.25 -4.48
C VAL A 44 -7.56 10.29 -3.99
N GLN A 45 -7.94 11.56 -4.08
CA GLN A 45 -7.09 12.67 -3.65
C GLN A 45 -6.94 12.68 -2.12
N PRO A 46 -5.74 12.94 -1.58
CA PRO A 46 -5.53 13.00 -0.15
C PRO A 46 -6.26 14.17 0.48
N LYS A 47 -6.84 13.92 1.64
CA LYS A 47 -7.24 14.97 2.58
C LYS A 47 -6.01 15.35 3.40
N VAL A 48 -5.60 16.61 3.30
CA VAL A 48 -4.41 17.12 3.98
C VAL A 48 -4.79 18.03 5.13
N LYS A 49 -4.21 17.77 6.30
CA LYS A 49 -4.32 18.62 7.49
C LYS A 49 -2.94 19.06 7.92
N LEU A 50 -2.77 20.38 8.05
CA LEU A 50 -1.57 20.99 8.60
C LEU A 50 -1.86 21.46 10.03
N SER A 51 -1.04 21.04 11.00
CA SER A 51 -1.17 21.46 12.39
C SER A 51 0.18 21.83 13.00
N SER A 52 0.15 22.75 13.98
CA SER A 52 1.29 23.01 14.85
C SER A 52 1.17 22.11 16.07
N VAL A 53 2.20 21.30 16.34
CA VAL A 53 2.21 20.32 17.42
C VAL A 53 3.36 20.64 18.36
N LYS A 54 3.05 20.72 19.66
CA LYS A 54 4.06 20.77 20.73
C LYS A 54 4.26 19.37 21.27
N GLN A 55 5.51 18.96 21.44
CA GLN A 55 5.81 17.69 22.09
C GLN A 55 5.42 17.77 23.58
N ALA A 56 4.91 16.65 24.13
CA ALA A 56 4.32 16.62 25.47
C ALA A 56 5.32 16.93 26.59
N GLU A 57 6.60 16.63 26.38
CA GLU A 57 7.67 16.81 27.34
C GLU A 57 8.76 17.73 26.75
N GLY A 58 8.71 19.03 27.07
CA GLY A 58 9.87 19.89 26.89
C GLY A 58 9.62 21.28 26.31
N ASN A 59 10.57 22.17 26.58
CA ASN A 59 10.63 23.56 26.12
C ASN A 59 10.97 23.67 24.62
N HIS A 60 10.64 22.65 23.83
CA HIS A 60 10.97 22.56 22.42
C HIS A 60 10.02 23.42 21.58
N PRO A 61 10.53 24.07 20.51
CA PRO A 61 9.67 24.76 19.56
C PRO A 61 8.60 23.83 18.98
N ALA A 62 7.44 24.38 18.67
CA ALA A 62 6.39 23.62 18.01
C ALA A 62 6.86 23.18 16.61
N VAL A 63 6.53 21.95 16.22
CA VAL A 63 6.80 21.41 14.89
C VAL A 63 5.54 21.51 14.04
N LEU A 64 5.71 21.61 12.72
CA LEU A 64 4.60 21.49 11.79
C LEU A 64 4.40 20.01 11.45
N MET A 65 3.17 19.54 11.60
CA MET A 65 2.76 18.20 11.24
C MET A 65 1.82 18.29 10.04
N CYS A 66 2.22 17.68 8.93
CA CYS A 66 1.39 17.49 7.75
C CYS A 66 0.86 16.05 7.80
N SER A 67 -0.45 15.90 7.84
CA SER A 67 -1.09 14.59 7.84
C SER A 67 -1.96 14.45 6.59
N ALA A 68 -1.70 13.41 5.82
CA ALA A 68 -2.43 13.06 4.60
C ALA A 68 -3.22 11.77 4.82
N TYR A 69 -4.51 11.79 4.50
CA TYR A 69 -5.46 10.71 4.78
C TYR A 69 -6.35 10.42 3.58
N GLU A 70 -7.00 9.24 3.59
CA GLU A 70 -8.04 8.85 2.64
C GLU A 70 -7.61 9.00 1.17
N PHE A 71 -6.42 8.53 0.84
CA PHE A 71 -5.88 8.57 -0.51
C PHE A 71 -5.61 7.19 -1.05
N TYR A 72 -5.68 7.08 -2.36
CA TYR A 72 -5.39 5.84 -3.08
C TYR A 72 -4.80 6.18 -4.45
N PRO A 73 -3.78 5.47 -4.94
CA PRO A 73 -3.08 4.34 -4.32
C PRO A 73 -2.14 4.74 -3.17
N GLU A 74 -1.55 3.75 -2.49
CA GLU A 74 -0.67 3.91 -1.30
C GLU A 74 0.51 4.86 -1.50
N LYS A 75 1.03 5.00 -2.71
CA LYS A 75 2.24 5.80 -2.95
C LYS A 75 1.90 7.29 -2.98
N ILE A 76 2.50 8.05 -2.05
CA ILE A 76 2.39 9.51 -1.99
C ILE A 76 3.79 10.16 -1.90
N LYS A 77 3.89 11.42 -2.34
CA LYS A 77 5.08 12.25 -2.15
C LYS A 77 4.69 13.53 -1.43
N VAL A 78 5.32 13.78 -0.29
CA VAL A 78 5.11 14.97 0.54
C VAL A 78 6.42 15.77 0.61
N SER A 79 6.35 17.07 0.41
CA SER A 79 7.50 17.99 0.50
C SER A 79 7.14 19.23 1.28
N TRP A 80 8.08 19.74 2.06
CA TRP A 80 7.97 21.03 2.73
C TRP A 80 8.65 22.11 1.92
N LEU A 81 8.00 23.27 1.82
CA LEU A 81 8.54 24.45 1.17
C LEU A 81 8.65 25.59 2.19
N ARG A 82 9.73 26.35 2.13
CA ARG A 82 9.92 27.62 2.85
C ARG A 82 10.22 28.68 1.81
N ASP A 83 9.35 29.69 1.72
CA ASP A 83 9.48 30.77 0.74
C ASP A 83 9.60 30.29 -0.71
N GLY A 84 8.94 29.15 -1.03
CA GLY A 84 8.97 28.53 -2.37
C GLY A 84 10.10 27.53 -2.59
N GLU A 85 11.09 27.46 -1.70
CA GLU A 85 12.22 26.54 -1.81
C GLU A 85 12.00 25.26 -1.00
N VAL A 86 12.40 24.11 -1.56
CA VAL A 86 12.23 22.80 -0.91
C VAL A 86 13.16 22.68 0.29
N VAL A 87 12.60 22.34 1.45
CA VAL A 87 13.34 22.06 2.68
C VAL A 87 13.43 20.56 2.89
N THR A 88 14.66 20.06 3.04
CA THR A 88 14.95 18.64 3.32
C THR A 88 15.57 18.42 4.71
N THR A 89 16.08 19.49 5.33
CA THR A 89 16.65 19.46 6.68
C THR A 89 15.54 19.44 7.73
N ASP A 90 15.71 18.65 8.80
CA ASP A 90 14.78 18.55 9.93
C ASP A 90 13.35 18.13 9.55
N VAL A 91 13.21 17.38 8.45
CA VAL A 91 11.95 16.77 8.01
C VAL A 91 11.97 15.28 8.33
N THR A 92 10.93 14.79 8.99
CA THR A 92 10.68 13.37 9.21
C THR A 92 9.33 12.97 8.62
N SER A 93 9.20 11.71 8.24
CA SER A 93 7.99 11.13 7.69
C SER A 93 7.77 9.75 8.28
N THR A 94 6.51 9.36 8.44
CA THR A 94 6.11 8.01 8.82
C THR A 94 5.81 7.20 7.57
N MET A 95 5.94 5.87 7.66
CA MET A 95 5.44 4.99 6.60
C MET A 95 3.92 5.17 6.43
N GLU A 96 3.46 4.96 5.19
CA GLU A 96 2.05 4.91 4.88
C GLU A 96 1.38 3.73 5.63
N MET A 97 0.14 3.93 6.07
CA MET A 97 -0.61 2.91 6.79
C MET A 97 -1.94 2.69 6.08
N ALA A 98 -2.21 1.44 5.70
CA ALA A 98 -3.50 1.06 5.14
C ALA A 98 -4.59 1.10 6.22
N ASP A 99 -5.68 1.80 5.93
CA ASP A 99 -6.91 1.88 6.73
C ASP A 99 -7.87 0.72 6.47
N GLY A 100 -7.81 0.12 5.27
CA GLY A 100 -8.48 -1.13 4.92
C GLY A 100 -9.91 -0.96 4.42
N ASP A 101 -10.26 0.22 3.90
CA ASP A 101 -11.55 0.55 3.30
C ASP A 101 -11.64 0.32 1.77
#